data_AF-A0A1D6PWV8-F1
#
_entry.id   AF-A0A1D6PWV8-F1
#
_cell.length_a   1.000
_cell.length_b   1.000
_cell.length_c   1.000
_cell.angle_alpha   90.00
_cell.angle_beta   90.00
_cell.angle_gamma   90.00
#
_symmetry.space_group_name_H-M   'P 1'
#
loop_
_entity.id
_entity.type
_entity.pdbx_description
1 polymer ?
#
loop_
_entity_poly.entity_id
_entity_poly.type
_entity_poly.pdbx_seq_one_letter_code
_entity_poly.pdbx_strand_id
1 'polypeptide(L)'
;MQLNMPIRGIAPLRAAVPKIQSSPEQLTPVHADYLILCLLAKQYKAGLSVLEGDIFEVDQPKDLFLYCYYGGMIYVGLKKFPKALELLHNAVTAPMSSLNAIAVEAYKKYILVSLIVNGQVPPFPKYTSISAQRSMRNHAQIYAELSTSYSNGSKTDLETFIQSNSAAFQSDNNLGLVKQVLSSMYKRNIQRLTQTYLTLSLEDIARSVQLETPRDAEMHVLRMIEDGEIHASINQKDGMVSFHEDPEQYKSVEMVEHIDTSIHRLTALSKKLASIDQNMSCDTAYLMTGRDRGRFDYDDFDSVPHKYF
;
A
#
# COMPACT_ATOMS: atom_id res chain seq x y z
N MET A 1 6.81 -38.68 -7.60
CA MET A 1 7.11 -37.75 -8.72
C MET A 1 6.78 -36.34 -8.25
N GLN A 2 7.74 -35.59 -7.69
CA GLN A 2 7.52 -34.19 -7.31
C GLN A 2 7.47 -33.37 -8.61
N LEU A 3 6.27 -32.97 -9.03
CA LEU A 3 6.08 -32.11 -10.18
C LEU A 3 6.57 -30.70 -9.82
N ASN A 4 7.81 -30.36 -10.18
CA ASN A 4 8.39 -29.03 -10.00
C ASN A 4 7.83 -28.00 -11.03
N MET A 5 6.51 -28.04 -11.28
CA MET A 5 5.82 -27.25 -12.28
C MET A 5 4.59 -26.56 -11.67
N PRO A 6 4.78 -25.51 -10.84
CA PRO A 6 3.68 -24.82 -10.15
C PRO A 6 2.63 -24.24 -11.12
N ILE A 7 3.04 -23.92 -12.35
CA ILE A 7 2.18 -23.39 -13.41
C ILE A 7 0.97 -24.29 -13.73
N ARG A 8 1.11 -25.62 -13.57
CA ARG A 8 0.02 -26.58 -13.86
C ARG A 8 -1.15 -26.46 -12.88
N GLY A 9 -0.91 -25.97 -11.66
CA GLY A 9 -1.94 -25.79 -10.64
C GLY A 9 -2.73 -24.49 -10.75
N ILE A 10 -2.27 -23.52 -11.55
CA ILE A 10 -2.93 -22.21 -11.70
C ILE A 10 -4.34 -22.37 -12.25
N ALA A 11 -4.51 -23.05 -13.39
CA ALA A 11 -5.83 -23.16 -14.03
C ALA A 11 -6.84 -23.95 -13.18
N PRO A 12 -6.49 -25.10 -12.58
CA PRO A 12 -7.38 -25.82 -11.66
C PRO A 12 -7.77 -24.99 -10.43
N LEU A 13 -6.81 -24.35 -9.74
CA LEU A 13 -7.13 -23.58 -8.53
C LEU A 13 -7.94 -22.33 -8.85
N ARG A 14 -7.65 -21.64 -9.95
CA ARG A 14 -8.49 -20.52 -10.42
C ARG A 14 -9.93 -20.94 -10.65
N ALA A 15 -10.16 -22.14 -11.19
CA ALA A 15 -11.51 -22.68 -11.38
C ALA A 15 -12.15 -23.18 -10.08
N ALA A 16 -11.36 -23.50 -9.06
CA ALA A 16 -11.83 -23.99 -7.77
C ALA A 16 -12.29 -22.87 -6.82
N VAL A 17 -11.61 -21.72 -6.82
CA VAL A 17 -11.94 -20.55 -5.96
C VAL A 17 -13.44 -20.23 -5.95
N PRO A 18 -14.10 -19.93 -7.09
CA PRO A 18 -15.52 -19.57 -7.10
C PRO A 18 -16.46 -20.74 -6.80
N LYS A 19 -15.99 -21.99 -6.86
CA LYS A 19 -16.81 -23.18 -6.55
C LYS A 19 -16.83 -23.54 -5.07
N ILE A 20 -15.83 -23.07 -4.33
CA ILE A 20 -15.67 -23.36 -2.89
C ILE A 20 -16.24 -22.22 -2.06
N GLN A 21 -16.15 -20.99 -2.57
CA GLN A 21 -16.78 -19.82 -1.98
C GLN A 21 -18.29 -20.00 -1.86
N SER A 22 -18.83 -19.65 -0.69
CA SER A 22 -20.29 -19.49 -0.50
C SER A 22 -20.78 -18.15 -1.05
N SER A 23 -19.92 -17.13 -1.03
CA SER A 23 -20.12 -15.80 -1.59
C SER A 23 -18.82 -15.35 -2.28
N PRO A 24 -18.88 -14.52 -3.34
CA PRO A 24 -17.66 -13.99 -3.98
C PRO A 24 -16.80 -13.13 -3.06
N GLU A 25 -17.36 -12.71 -1.92
CA GLU A 25 -16.72 -11.85 -0.91
C GLU A 25 -16.06 -12.65 0.22
N GLN A 26 -16.16 -13.98 0.19
CA GLN A 26 -15.59 -14.88 1.18
C GLN A 26 -14.14 -15.22 0.85
N LEU A 27 -13.25 -15.00 1.80
CA LEU A 27 -11.88 -15.51 1.76
C LEU A 27 -11.84 -16.98 2.13
N THR A 28 -11.25 -17.78 1.26
CA THR A 28 -11.03 -19.22 1.49
C THR A 28 -9.53 -19.54 1.44
N PRO A 29 -9.06 -20.64 2.08
CA PRO A 29 -7.65 -21.05 2.02
C PRO A 29 -7.11 -21.19 0.59
N VAL A 30 -7.98 -21.55 -0.36
CA VAL A 30 -7.65 -21.73 -1.78
C VAL A 30 -7.15 -20.44 -2.44
N HIS A 31 -7.55 -19.27 -1.93
CA HIS A 31 -7.00 -18.00 -2.39
C HIS A 31 -5.50 -17.92 -2.15
N ALA A 32 -5.06 -18.23 -0.92
CA ALA A 32 -3.64 -18.23 -0.58
C ALA A 32 -2.85 -19.25 -1.41
N ASP A 33 -3.37 -20.46 -1.57
CA ASP A 33 -2.76 -21.53 -2.39
C ASP A 33 -2.66 -21.13 -3.86
N TYR A 34 -3.68 -20.47 -4.41
CA TYR A 34 -3.66 -19.95 -5.77
C TYR A 34 -2.61 -18.85 -5.94
N LEU A 35 -2.53 -17.90 -5.00
CA LEU A 35 -1.61 -16.78 -5.06
C LEU A 35 -0.15 -17.24 -4.93
N ILE A 36 0.16 -18.19 -4.04
CA ILE A 36 1.52 -18.73 -3.93
C ILE A 36 1.93 -19.48 -5.22
N LEU A 37 1.02 -20.22 -5.86
CA LEU A 37 1.33 -20.83 -7.16
C LEU A 37 1.61 -19.77 -8.24
N CYS A 38 0.85 -18.68 -8.27
CA CYS A 38 1.10 -17.57 -9.19
C CYS A 38 2.48 -16.93 -8.94
N LEU A 39 2.89 -16.77 -7.69
CA LEU A 39 4.22 -16.27 -7.32
C LEU A 39 5.33 -17.23 -7.77
N LEU A 40 5.21 -18.52 -7.44
CA LEU A 40 6.21 -19.55 -7.78
C LEU A 40 6.37 -19.73 -9.30
N ALA A 41 5.27 -19.65 -10.05
CA ALA A 41 5.28 -19.72 -11.51
C ALA A 41 5.62 -18.37 -12.19
N LYS A 42 5.80 -17.29 -11.43
CA LYS A 42 6.00 -15.92 -11.92
C LYS A 42 4.87 -15.45 -12.86
N GLN A 43 3.65 -15.93 -12.65
CA GLN A 43 2.44 -15.56 -13.41
C GLN A 43 1.59 -14.56 -12.62
N TYR A 44 2.15 -13.37 -12.37
CA TYR A 44 1.52 -12.36 -11.51
C TYR A 44 0.17 -11.87 -12.03
N LYS A 45 0.03 -11.74 -13.36
CA LYS A 45 -1.24 -11.33 -14.00
C LYS A 45 -2.38 -12.30 -13.71
N ALA A 46 -2.09 -13.60 -13.57
CA ALA A 46 -3.11 -14.59 -13.23
C ALA A 46 -3.65 -14.35 -11.81
N GLY A 47 -2.79 -13.96 -10.86
CA GLY A 47 -3.19 -13.66 -9.48
C GLY A 47 -4.21 -12.52 -9.36
N LEU A 48 -4.22 -11.57 -10.31
CA LEU A 48 -5.16 -10.44 -10.27
C LEU A 48 -6.63 -10.86 -10.24
N SER A 49 -6.97 -12.01 -10.84
CA SER A 49 -8.36 -12.49 -10.91
C SER A 49 -9.02 -12.71 -9.54
N VAL A 50 -8.22 -12.90 -8.49
CA VAL A 50 -8.74 -13.04 -7.11
C VAL A 50 -8.37 -11.86 -6.21
N LEU A 51 -7.52 -10.93 -6.68
CA LEU A 51 -7.07 -9.75 -5.93
C LEU A 51 -7.85 -8.48 -6.27
N GLU A 52 -8.60 -8.49 -7.37
CA GLU A 52 -9.45 -7.37 -7.80
C GLU A 52 -10.85 -7.44 -7.18
N GLY A 53 -11.24 -8.59 -6.61
CA GLY A 53 -12.50 -8.74 -5.88
C GLY A 53 -12.43 -8.19 -4.46
N ASP A 54 -13.54 -7.64 -3.98
CA ASP A 54 -13.69 -7.21 -2.60
C ASP A 54 -13.93 -8.43 -1.70
N ILE A 55 -13.14 -8.54 -0.62
CA ILE A 55 -13.24 -9.61 0.38
C ILE A 55 -13.68 -8.98 1.70
N PHE A 56 -14.82 -9.44 2.23
CA PHE A 56 -15.40 -8.95 3.49
C PHE A 56 -15.55 -10.04 4.55
N GLU A 57 -15.62 -11.31 4.13
CA GLU A 57 -15.86 -12.45 5.02
C GLU A 57 -14.56 -13.26 5.17
N VAL A 58 -14.03 -13.37 6.38
CA VAL A 58 -12.78 -14.07 6.67
C VAL A 58 -13.00 -15.04 7.81
N ASP A 59 -12.84 -16.34 7.52
CA ASP A 59 -13.06 -17.39 8.51
C ASP A 59 -11.83 -17.66 9.38
N GLN A 60 -10.63 -17.66 8.77
CA GLN A 60 -9.38 -18.03 9.44
C GLN A 60 -8.36 -16.88 9.35
N PRO A 61 -7.80 -16.41 10.49
CA PRO A 61 -6.81 -15.33 10.48
C PRO A 61 -5.59 -15.63 9.60
N LYS A 62 -5.13 -16.89 9.59
CA LYS A 62 -3.97 -17.32 8.78
C LYS A 62 -4.18 -17.05 7.29
N ASP A 63 -5.39 -17.30 6.78
CA ASP A 63 -5.70 -17.14 5.37
C ASP A 63 -5.65 -15.67 4.97
N LEU A 64 -6.10 -14.77 5.85
CA LEU A 64 -5.96 -13.32 5.67
C LEU A 64 -4.48 -12.92 5.57
N PHE A 65 -3.63 -13.34 6.51
CA PHE A 65 -2.21 -13.00 6.47
C PHE A 65 -1.54 -13.49 5.18
N LEU A 66 -1.82 -14.72 4.75
CA LEU A 66 -1.25 -15.29 3.52
C LEU A 66 -1.78 -14.60 2.27
N TYR A 67 -3.09 -14.35 2.19
CA TYR A 67 -3.73 -13.63 1.09
C TYR A 67 -3.12 -12.23 0.93
N CYS A 68 -3.07 -11.46 2.01
CA CYS A 68 -2.52 -10.12 2.01
C CYS A 68 -1.02 -10.11 1.68
N TYR A 69 -0.24 -11.02 2.26
CA TYR A 69 1.21 -11.08 1.99
C TYR A 69 1.51 -11.48 0.54
N TYR A 70 0.90 -12.56 0.04
CA TYR A 70 1.14 -13.03 -1.33
C TYR A 70 0.54 -12.07 -2.37
N GLY A 71 -0.65 -11.53 -2.12
CA GLY A 71 -1.24 -10.50 -2.96
C GLY A 71 -0.39 -9.23 -3.01
N GLY A 72 0.12 -8.79 -1.86
CA GLY A 72 1.07 -7.69 -1.76
C GLY A 72 2.33 -7.94 -2.61
N MET A 73 2.92 -9.14 -2.53
CA MET A 73 4.07 -9.50 -3.37
C MET A 73 3.75 -9.53 -4.87
N ILE A 74 2.56 -10.00 -5.26
CA ILE A 74 2.11 -9.98 -6.67
C ILE A 74 2.01 -8.54 -7.17
N TYR A 75 1.38 -7.65 -6.40
CA TYR A 75 1.28 -6.24 -6.76
C TYR A 75 2.64 -5.53 -6.78
N VAL A 76 3.56 -5.85 -5.86
CA VAL A 76 4.97 -5.40 -5.93
C VAL A 76 5.63 -5.86 -7.22
N GLY A 77 5.47 -7.14 -7.60
CA GLY A 77 6.02 -7.70 -8.84
C GLY A 77 5.46 -7.02 -10.10
N LEU A 78 4.23 -6.53 -10.04
CA LEU A 78 3.56 -5.76 -11.10
C LEU A 78 3.81 -4.24 -11.00
N LYS A 79 4.60 -3.77 -10.04
CA LYS A 79 4.82 -2.34 -9.72
C LYS A 79 3.55 -1.55 -9.42
N LYS A 80 2.46 -2.22 -9.04
CA LYS A 80 1.22 -1.59 -8.55
C LYS A 80 1.36 -1.30 -7.05
N PHE A 81 2.33 -0.46 -6.68
CA PHE A 81 2.71 -0.22 -5.28
C PHE A 81 1.58 0.28 -4.37
N PRO A 82 0.65 1.16 -4.81
CA PRO A 82 -0.47 1.56 -3.95
C PRO A 82 -1.34 0.38 -3.50
N LYS A 83 -1.68 -0.52 -4.42
CA LYS A 83 -2.44 -1.75 -4.11
C LYS A 83 -1.64 -2.75 -3.28
N ALA A 84 -0.34 -2.85 -3.52
CA ALA A 84 0.53 -3.65 -2.65
C ALA A 84 0.53 -3.11 -1.21
N LEU A 85 0.58 -1.78 -1.07
CA LEU A 85 0.61 -1.11 0.22
C LEU A 85 -0.69 -1.35 1.00
N GLU A 86 -1.86 -1.28 0.34
CA GLU A 86 -3.16 -1.61 0.95
C GLU A 86 -3.16 -3.04 1.54
N LEU A 87 -2.73 -4.04 0.77
CA LEU A 87 -2.70 -5.42 1.27
C LEU A 87 -1.67 -5.64 2.37
N LEU A 88 -0.47 -5.08 2.23
CA LEU A 88 0.56 -5.17 3.27
C LEU A 88 0.11 -4.44 4.55
N HIS A 89 -0.60 -3.32 4.42
CA HIS A 89 -1.21 -2.62 5.55
C HIS A 89 -2.18 -3.53 6.29
N ASN A 90 -3.11 -4.18 5.58
CA ASN A 90 -4.06 -5.12 6.17
C ASN A 90 -3.36 -6.28 6.90
N ALA A 91 -2.26 -6.80 6.35
CA ALA A 91 -1.47 -7.85 7.02
C ALA A 91 -0.81 -7.37 8.31
N VAL A 92 -0.32 -6.12 8.38
CA VAL A 92 0.40 -5.63 9.57
C VAL A 92 -0.53 -5.07 10.65
N THR A 93 -1.77 -4.72 10.30
CA THR A 93 -2.78 -4.21 11.24
C THR A 93 -3.81 -5.25 11.67
N ALA A 94 -3.84 -6.41 11.02
CA ALA A 94 -4.72 -7.52 11.39
C ALA A 94 -4.55 -7.91 12.87
N PRO A 95 -5.65 -8.16 13.60
CA PRO A 95 -5.59 -8.60 14.99
C PRO A 95 -4.77 -9.89 15.14
N MET A 96 -3.84 -9.89 16.09
CA MET A 96 -3.00 -11.05 16.39
C MET A 96 -2.75 -11.18 17.89
N SER A 97 -2.97 -12.39 18.44
CA SER A 97 -2.69 -12.71 19.84
C SER A 97 -1.21 -13.04 20.08
N SER A 98 -0.56 -13.63 19.07
CA SER A 98 0.86 -13.91 19.03
C SER A 98 1.47 -13.40 17.72
N LEU A 99 2.74 -13.00 17.76
CA LEU A 99 3.44 -12.57 16.55
C LEU A 99 3.59 -13.76 15.59
N ASN A 100 3.25 -13.56 14.33
CA ASN A 100 3.44 -14.54 13.27
C ASN A 100 4.53 -14.08 12.30
N ALA A 101 5.26 -15.04 11.71
CA ALA A 101 6.37 -14.76 10.80
C ALA A 101 5.92 -14.06 9.50
N ILE A 102 4.69 -14.32 9.05
CA ILE A 102 4.12 -13.72 7.84
C ILE A 102 3.97 -12.20 8.01
N ALA A 103 3.49 -11.76 9.16
CA ALA A 103 3.31 -10.36 9.52
C ALA A 103 4.65 -9.63 9.65
N VAL A 104 5.69 -10.31 10.16
CA VAL A 104 7.06 -9.76 10.18
C VAL A 104 7.57 -9.51 8.76
N GLU A 105 7.46 -10.52 7.88
CA GLU A 105 7.88 -10.37 6.48
C GLU A 105 7.03 -9.37 5.70
N ALA A 106 5.73 -9.30 5.99
CA ALA A 106 4.84 -8.27 5.47
C ALA A 106 5.25 -6.89 5.95
N TYR A 107 5.64 -6.74 7.23
CA TYR A 107 6.05 -5.45 7.79
C TYR A 107 7.36 -4.92 7.18
N LYS A 108 8.35 -5.80 6.96
CA LYS A 108 9.57 -5.44 6.23
C LYS A 108 9.24 -4.85 4.85
N LYS A 109 8.36 -5.53 4.08
CA LYS A 109 7.93 -5.06 2.76
C LYS A 109 7.02 -3.83 2.83
N TYR A 110 6.17 -3.73 3.86
CA TYR A 110 5.31 -2.57 4.11
C TYR A 110 6.15 -1.31 4.28
N ILE A 111 7.25 -1.37 5.05
CA ILE A 111 8.18 -0.25 5.19
C ILE A 111 8.73 0.15 3.82
N LEU A 112 9.28 -0.80 3.06
CA LEU A 112 9.90 -0.51 1.76
C LEU A 112 8.90 0.08 0.76
N VAL A 113 7.72 -0.51 0.65
CA VAL A 113 6.66 -0.02 -0.25
C VAL A 113 6.12 1.34 0.22
N SER A 114 6.00 1.57 1.53
CA SER A 114 5.60 2.87 2.07
C SER A 114 6.60 3.96 1.70
N LEU A 115 7.91 3.68 1.75
CA LEU A 115 8.94 4.63 1.34
C LEU A 115 8.89 4.94 -0.17
N ILE A 116 8.58 3.94 -0.99
CA ILE A 116 8.43 4.12 -2.46
C ILE A 116 7.21 4.97 -2.79
N VAL A 117 6.06 4.71 -2.16
CA VAL A 117 4.78 5.38 -2.50
C VAL A 117 4.63 6.72 -1.78
N ASN A 118 4.81 6.73 -0.47
CA ASN A 118 4.49 7.88 0.38
C ASN A 118 5.74 8.71 0.74
N GLY A 119 6.94 8.18 0.50
CA GLY A 119 8.19 8.79 0.97
C GLY A 119 8.39 8.72 2.49
N GLN A 120 7.49 8.04 3.21
CA GLN A 120 7.52 7.88 4.66
C GLN A 120 6.68 6.67 5.07
N VAL A 121 6.95 6.11 6.26
CA VAL A 121 6.14 5.03 6.83
C VAL A 121 5.03 5.64 7.71
N PRO A 122 3.74 5.45 7.37
CA PRO A 122 2.65 5.94 8.21
C PRO A 122 2.69 5.30 9.61
N PRO A 123 2.27 6.04 10.67
CA PRO A 123 2.09 5.44 11.98
C PRO A 123 1.02 4.36 11.94
N PHE A 124 1.13 3.37 12.82
CA PHE A 124 0.11 2.34 12.95
C PHE A 124 -1.22 2.96 13.39
N PRO A 125 -2.36 2.46 12.88
CA PRO A 125 -3.67 2.81 13.38
C PRO A 125 -3.82 2.49 14.88
N LYS A 126 -4.66 3.26 15.58
CA LYS A 126 -4.87 3.12 17.04
C LYS A 126 -5.38 1.74 17.46
N TYR A 127 -6.08 1.04 16.57
CA TYR A 127 -6.60 -0.31 16.83
C TYR A 127 -5.55 -1.42 16.70
N THR A 128 -4.35 -1.13 16.19
CA THR A 128 -3.29 -2.13 16.07
C THR A 128 -2.63 -2.35 17.43
N SER A 129 -2.52 -3.61 17.87
CA SER A 129 -1.95 -3.96 19.18
C SER A 129 -0.53 -3.40 19.39
N ILE A 130 -0.31 -2.68 20.49
CA ILE A 130 1.00 -2.09 20.83
C ILE A 130 2.08 -3.17 20.98
N SER A 131 1.74 -4.34 21.53
CA SER A 131 2.69 -5.44 21.67
C SER A 131 3.12 -5.99 20.31
N ALA A 132 2.19 -6.13 19.37
CA ALA A 132 2.47 -6.53 18.00
C ALA A 132 3.35 -5.50 17.28
N GLN A 133 3.03 -4.21 17.40
CA GLN A 133 3.84 -3.13 16.82
C GLN A 133 5.30 -3.16 17.31
N ARG A 134 5.50 -3.30 18.63
CA ARG A 134 6.84 -3.37 19.22
C ARG A 134 7.60 -4.60 18.73
N SER A 135 6.93 -5.76 18.73
CA SER A 135 7.55 -7.01 18.30
C SER A 135 7.95 -6.98 16.82
N MET A 136 7.07 -6.49 15.93
CA MET A 136 7.38 -6.31 14.51
C MET A 136 8.56 -5.37 14.28
N ARG A 137 8.63 -4.23 15.00
CA ARG A 137 9.77 -3.31 14.92
C ARG A 137 11.08 -3.99 15.32
N ASN A 138 11.08 -4.75 16.41
CA ASN A 138 12.28 -5.46 16.86
C ASN A 138 12.80 -6.46 15.81
N HIS A 139 11.90 -7.17 15.11
CA HIS A 139 12.28 -8.10 14.05
C HIS A 139 12.60 -7.43 12.69
N ALA A 140 12.27 -6.15 12.53
CA ALA A 140 12.52 -5.38 11.31
C ALA A 140 13.42 -4.15 11.57
N GLN A 141 14.30 -4.23 12.57
CA GLN A 141 15.12 -3.11 13.04
C GLN A 141 15.92 -2.44 11.91
N ILE A 142 16.59 -3.24 11.06
CA ILE A 142 17.37 -2.74 9.91
C ILE A 142 16.48 -1.96 8.92
N TYR A 143 15.21 -2.36 8.75
CA TYR A 143 14.25 -1.66 7.89
C TYR A 143 13.73 -0.37 8.53
N ALA A 144 13.55 -0.36 9.85
CA ALA A 144 13.21 0.86 10.59
C ALA A 144 14.36 1.88 10.53
N GLU A 145 15.61 1.44 10.65
CA GLU A 145 16.81 2.26 10.48
C GLU A 145 16.95 2.77 9.03
N LEU A 146 16.66 1.93 8.03
CA LEU A 146 16.57 2.35 6.63
C LEU A 146 15.55 3.50 6.45
N SER A 147 14.37 3.39 7.07
CA SER A 147 13.35 4.44 7.02
C SER A 147 13.81 5.74 7.67
N THR A 148 14.57 5.66 8.77
CA THR A 148 15.16 6.83 9.42
C THR A 148 16.21 7.48 8.51
N SER A 149 17.12 6.67 7.93
CA SER A 149 18.11 7.14 6.96
C SER A 149 17.47 7.80 5.74
N TYR A 150 16.38 7.22 5.22
CA TYR A 150 15.62 7.78 4.09
C TYR A 150 15.06 9.19 4.40
N SER A 151 14.54 9.39 5.63
CA SER A 151 13.95 10.66 6.06
C SER A 151 14.95 11.83 6.06
N ASN A 152 16.25 11.54 6.20
CA ASN A 152 17.30 12.56 6.18
C ASN A 152 17.50 13.20 4.79
N GLY A 153 17.00 12.59 3.71
CA GLY A 153 17.08 13.15 2.35
C GLY A 153 18.41 12.94 1.64
N SER A 154 19.43 12.39 2.31
CA SER A 154 20.78 12.15 1.78
C SER A 154 20.87 10.80 1.06
N LYS A 155 21.06 10.82 -0.26
CA LYS A 155 21.17 9.60 -1.07
C LYS A 155 22.46 8.84 -0.76
N THR A 156 23.57 9.55 -0.60
CA THR A 156 24.88 8.95 -0.28
C THR A 156 24.84 8.17 1.04
N ASP A 157 24.18 8.72 2.06
CA ASP A 157 24.09 8.06 3.38
C ASP A 157 23.20 6.82 3.30
N LEU A 158 22.07 6.94 2.58
CA LEU A 158 21.16 5.82 2.34
C LEU A 158 21.84 4.70 1.53
N GLU A 159 22.59 5.06 0.49
CA GLU A 159 23.34 4.12 -0.33
C GLU A 159 24.41 3.39 0.49
N THR A 160 25.17 4.12 1.31
CA THR A 160 26.17 3.56 2.23
C THR A 160 25.53 2.61 3.24
N PHE A 161 24.38 2.98 3.81
CA PHE A 161 23.62 2.12 4.72
C PHE A 161 23.15 0.83 4.04
N ILE A 162 22.64 0.93 2.80
CA ILE A 162 22.18 -0.23 2.01
C ILE A 162 23.35 -1.16 1.68
N GLN A 163 24.50 -0.62 1.27
CA GLN A 163 25.68 -1.42 0.96
C GLN A 163 26.18 -2.16 2.20
N SER A 164 26.26 -1.48 3.34
CA SER A 164 26.71 -2.04 4.62
C SER A 164 25.80 -3.16 5.14
N ASN A 165 24.49 -3.09 4.87
CA ASN A 165 23.49 -4.06 5.32
C ASN A 165 23.00 -5.00 4.20
N SER A 166 23.69 -5.04 3.06
CA SER A 166 23.27 -5.75 1.85
C SER A 166 23.00 -7.24 2.07
N ALA A 167 23.82 -7.91 2.90
CA ALA A 167 23.67 -9.32 3.25
C ALA A 167 22.34 -9.61 3.97
N ALA A 168 21.90 -8.72 4.87
CA ALA A 168 20.63 -8.87 5.58
C ALA A 168 19.44 -8.74 4.62
N PHE A 169 19.46 -7.73 3.75
CA PHE A 169 18.41 -7.55 2.73
C PHE A 169 18.37 -8.68 1.70
N GLN A 170 19.52 -9.27 1.38
CA GLN A 170 19.61 -10.43 0.50
C GLN A 170 19.08 -11.69 1.16
N SER A 171 19.40 -11.92 2.43
CA SER A 171 18.85 -13.04 3.22
C SER A 171 17.32 -13.00 3.27
N ASP A 172 16.74 -11.80 3.39
CA ASP A 172 15.30 -11.58 3.38
C ASP A 172 14.67 -11.56 1.96
N ASN A 173 15.47 -11.74 0.90
CA ASN A 173 15.05 -11.64 -0.50
C ASN A 173 14.40 -10.29 -0.88
N ASN A 174 14.77 -9.21 -0.19
CA ASN A 174 14.19 -7.87 -0.38
C ASN A 174 15.16 -6.88 -1.06
N LEU A 175 16.41 -7.28 -1.36
CA LEU A 175 17.44 -6.40 -1.92
C LEU A 175 16.99 -5.63 -3.17
N GLY A 176 16.24 -6.27 -4.07
CA GLY A 176 15.72 -5.61 -5.27
C GLY A 176 14.75 -4.48 -4.95
N LEU A 177 13.90 -4.66 -3.94
CA LEU A 177 12.94 -3.65 -3.48
C LEU A 177 13.64 -2.52 -2.71
N VAL A 178 14.68 -2.83 -1.93
CA VAL A 178 15.54 -1.83 -1.27
C VAL A 178 16.25 -0.93 -2.29
N LYS A 179 16.74 -1.48 -3.40
CA LYS A 179 17.29 -0.67 -4.50
C LYS A 179 16.23 0.25 -5.14
N GLN A 180 14.97 -0.18 -5.17
CA GLN A 180 13.88 0.68 -5.63
C GLN A 180 13.59 1.83 -4.66
N VAL A 181 13.69 1.59 -3.34
CA VAL A 181 13.65 2.67 -2.33
C VAL A 181 14.76 3.69 -2.58
N LEU A 182 16.00 3.24 -2.84
CA LEU A 182 17.09 4.17 -3.16
C LEU A 182 16.77 5.01 -4.41
N SER A 183 16.20 4.38 -5.46
CA SER A 183 15.83 5.08 -6.69
C SER A 183 14.64 6.04 -6.53
N SER A 184 13.71 5.77 -5.61
CA SER A 184 12.56 6.65 -5.35
C SER A 184 12.98 7.95 -4.66
N MET A 185 14.18 8.00 -4.07
CA MET A 185 14.70 9.20 -3.40
C MET A 185 14.86 10.38 -4.36
N TYR A 186 15.24 10.13 -5.62
CA TYR A 186 15.30 11.17 -6.65
C TYR A 186 13.94 11.81 -6.87
N LYS A 187 12.92 10.98 -7.12
CA LYS A 187 11.53 11.42 -7.31
C LYS A 187 11.05 12.21 -6.08
N ARG A 188 11.31 11.70 -4.89
CA ARG A 188 10.91 12.33 -3.63
C ARG A 188 11.57 13.69 -3.41
N ASN A 189 12.86 13.80 -3.65
CA ASN A 189 13.60 15.06 -3.48
C ASN A 189 13.15 16.09 -4.52
N ILE A 190 12.88 15.70 -5.76
CA ILE A 190 12.30 16.60 -6.79
C ILE A 190 10.89 17.07 -6.37
N GLN A 191 10.03 16.17 -5.89
CA GLN A 191 8.71 16.55 -5.36
C GLN A 191 8.78 17.51 -4.18
N ARG A 192 9.85 17.49 -3.37
CA ARG A 192 10.03 18.49 -2.30
C ARG A 192 10.37 19.87 -2.86
N LEU A 193 11.10 19.94 -3.98
CA LEU A 193 11.43 21.22 -4.63
C LEU A 193 10.18 21.93 -5.16
N THR A 194 9.16 21.18 -5.61
CA THR A 194 7.89 21.77 -6.07
C THR A 194 7.12 22.49 -4.95
N GLN A 195 7.41 22.19 -3.68
CA GLN A 195 6.77 22.81 -2.53
C GLN A 195 7.42 24.16 -2.16
N THR A 196 8.66 24.40 -2.58
CA THR A 196 9.45 25.58 -2.20
C THR A 196 9.76 26.50 -3.36
N TYR A 197 9.73 25.98 -4.60
CA TYR A 197 10.12 26.72 -5.80
C TYR A 197 8.99 26.71 -6.82
N LEU A 198 8.71 27.88 -7.41
CA LEU A 198 7.86 27.99 -8.60
C LEU A 198 8.67 27.70 -9.88
N THR A 199 9.94 28.10 -9.91
CA THR A 199 10.82 27.89 -11.05
C THR A 199 12.25 27.67 -10.54
N LEU A 200 12.94 26.69 -11.09
CA LEU A 200 14.26 26.27 -10.64
C LEU A 200 15.11 25.80 -11.84
N SER A 201 16.42 26.07 -11.83
CA SER A 201 17.29 25.63 -12.91
C SER A 201 17.53 24.12 -12.86
N LEU A 202 17.77 23.49 -14.01
CA LEU A 202 18.15 22.07 -14.10
C LEU A 202 19.46 21.78 -13.37
N GLU A 203 20.38 22.76 -13.31
CA GLU A 203 21.63 22.65 -12.56
C GLU A 203 21.39 22.67 -11.05
N ASP A 204 20.51 23.53 -10.55
CA ASP A 204 20.12 23.55 -9.14
C ASP A 204 19.40 22.26 -8.75
N ILE A 205 18.48 21.76 -9.59
CA ILE A 205 17.82 20.47 -9.38
C ILE A 205 18.87 19.36 -9.30
N ALA A 206 19.82 19.30 -10.24
CA ALA A 206 20.87 18.28 -10.22
C ALA A 206 21.69 18.34 -8.93
N ARG A 207 22.09 19.53 -8.49
CA ARG A 207 22.84 19.73 -7.23
C ARG A 207 22.03 19.34 -5.99
N SER A 208 20.77 19.78 -5.89
CA SER A 208 19.91 19.50 -4.74
C SER A 208 19.57 18.02 -4.59
N VAL A 209 19.48 17.29 -5.70
CA VAL A 209 19.05 15.88 -5.73
C VAL A 209 20.24 14.93 -5.94
N GLN A 210 21.48 15.45 -5.91
CA GLN A 210 22.72 14.68 -6.06
C GLN A 210 22.78 13.86 -7.36
N LEU A 211 22.41 14.50 -8.48
CA LEU A 211 22.60 13.99 -9.84
C LEU A 211 23.88 14.57 -10.44
N GLU A 212 24.54 13.80 -11.31
CA GLU A 212 25.83 14.19 -11.88
C GLU A 212 25.70 15.30 -12.91
N THR A 213 24.63 15.29 -13.72
CA THR A 213 24.45 16.26 -14.80
C THR A 213 23.05 16.90 -14.80
N PRO A 214 22.92 18.14 -15.30
CA PRO A 214 21.62 18.76 -15.55
C PRO A 214 20.74 17.96 -16.54
N ARG A 215 21.37 17.19 -17.43
CA ARG A 215 20.68 16.31 -18.38
C ARG A 215 20.02 15.12 -17.70
N ASP A 216 20.65 14.58 -16.65
CA ASP A 216 20.02 13.54 -15.84
C ASP A 216 18.82 14.10 -15.07
N ALA A 217 18.96 15.31 -14.53
CA ALA A 217 17.84 16.01 -13.89
C ALA A 217 16.68 16.23 -14.88
N GLU A 218 16.97 16.67 -16.10
CA GLU A 218 15.97 16.82 -17.16
C GLU A 218 15.25 15.50 -17.45
N MET A 219 15.99 14.39 -17.59
CA MET A 219 15.41 13.07 -17.84
C MET A 219 14.51 12.61 -16.69
N HIS A 220 14.92 12.85 -15.44
CA HIS A 220 14.12 12.52 -14.26
C HIS A 220 12.84 13.35 -14.21
N VAL A 221 12.93 14.67 -14.40
CA VAL A 221 11.78 15.58 -14.42
C VAL A 221 10.82 15.20 -15.53
N LEU A 222 11.31 14.92 -16.75
CA LEU A 222 10.48 14.51 -17.88
C LEU A 222 9.67 13.24 -17.56
N ARG A 223 10.33 12.21 -17.02
CA ARG A 223 9.65 10.96 -16.63
C ARG A 223 8.60 11.19 -15.55
N MET A 224 8.88 12.06 -14.58
CA MET A 224 7.92 12.38 -13.52
C MET A 224 6.71 13.15 -14.07
N ILE A 225 6.89 13.98 -15.11
CA ILE A 225 5.76 14.62 -15.82
C ILE A 225 4.95 13.57 -16.59
N GLU A 226 5.60 12.67 -17.33
CA GLU A 226 4.95 11.59 -18.09
C GLU A 226 4.18 10.62 -17.18
N ASP A 227 4.75 10.29 -16.01
CA ASP A 227 4.12 9.42 -14.99
C ASP A 227 2.99 10.14 -14.22
N GLY A 228 2.80 11.45 -14.42
CA GLY A 228 1.82 12.27 -13.69
C GLY A 228 2.17 12.52 -12.22
N GLU A 229 3.44 12.40 -11.85
CA GLU A 229 3.92 12.55 -10.46
C GLU A 229 4.19 14.01 -10.07
N ILE A 230 4.44 14.88 -11.06
CA ILE A 230 4.57 16.34 -10.92
C ILE A 230 3.95 17.05 -12.13
N HIS A 231 3.47 18.27 -11.92
CA HIS A 231 3.03 19.16 -13.00
C HIS A 231 4.11 20.21 -13.22
N ALA A 232 4.83 20.13 -14.33
CA ALA A 232 5.93 21.03 -14.63
C ALA A 232 6.14 21.18 -16.14
N SER A 233 6.79 22.28 -16.54
CA SER A 233 7.24 22.51 -17.91
C SER A 233 8.74 22.79 -17.96
N ILE A 234 9.44 22.18 -18.91
CA ILE A 234 10.89 22.31 -19.10
C ILE A 234 11.15 23.33 -20.23
N ASN A 235 11.90 24.39 -19.91
CA ASN A 235 12.43 25.32 -20.90
C ASN A 235 13.90 24.99 -21.17
N GLN A 236 14.17 24.28 -22.27
CA GLN A 236 15.51 23.86 -22.66
C GLN A 236 16.43 25.02 -23.08
N LYS A 237 15.88 26.15 -23.55
CA LYS A 237 16.70 27.30 -23.96
C LYS A 237 17.34 27.98 -22.76
N ASP A 238 16.56 28.14 -21.71
CA ASP A 238 16.99 28.82 -20.48
C ASP A 238 17.50 27.84 -19.41
N GLY A 239 17.35 26.53 -19.62
CA GLY A 239 17.75 25.50 -18.67
C GLY A 239 16.90 25.49 -17.38
N MET A 240 15.65 25.93 -17.46
CA MET A 240 14.76 26.13 -16.31
C MET A 240 13.57 25.15 -16.32
N VAL A 241 13.13 24.75 -15.14
CA VAL A 241 11.90 24.00 -14.91
C VAL A 241 10.93 24.89 -14.14
N SER A 242 9.74 25.10 -14.70
CA SER A 242 8.64 25.79 -14.02
C SER A 242 7.65 24.76 -13.49
N PHE A 243 7.42 24.78 -12.19
CA PHE A 243 6.45 23.92 -11.51
C PHE A 243 5.08 24.59 -11.50
N HIS A 244 4.04 23.79 -11.73
CA HIS A 244 2.66 24.23 -11.84
C HIS A 244 1.79 23.51 -10.81
N GLU A 245 0.61 24.07 -10.57
CA GLU A 245 -0.45 23.36 -9.85
C GLU A 245 -1.09 22.29 -10.75
N ASP A 246 -1.85 21.38 -10.14
CA ASP A 246 -2.62 20.36 -10.85
C ASP A 246 -3.54 21.04 -11.90
N PRO A 247 -3.39 20.70 -13.19
CA PRO A 247 -4.17 21.31 -14.26
C PRO A 247 -5.64 20.87 -14.27
N GLU A 248 -6.03 19.88 -13.46
CA GLU A 248 -7.40 19.39 -13.42
C GLU A 248 -8.38 20.49 -12.96
N GLN A 249 -9.32 20.83 -13.86
CA GLN A 249 -10.33 21.86 -13.62
C GLN A 249 -11.69 21.29 -13.23
N TYR A 250 -11.81 19.96 -13.15
CA TYR A 250 -13.03 19.23 -12.81
C TYR A 250 -14.19 19.47 -13.80
N LYS A 251 -13.86 19.69 -15.08
CA LYS A 251 -14.82 20.01 -16.15
C LYS A 251 -14.87 18.97 -17.26
N SER A 252 -13.95 18.01 -17.27
CA SER A 252 -13.83 17.01 -18.33
C SER A 252 -14.93 15.95 -18.23
N VAL A 253 -15.27 15.36 -19.37
CA VAL A 253 -16.16 14.18 -19.42
C VAL A 253 -15.54 13.01 -18.65
N GLU A 254 -14.22 12.85 -18.75
CA GLU A 254 -13.45 11.86 -17.98
C GLU A 254 -13.65 12.02 -16.47
N MET A 255 -13.67 13.26 -15.96
CA MET A 255 -13.93 13.50 -14.54
C MET A 255 -15.38 13.17 -14.16
N VAL A 256 -16.35 13.44 -15.04
CA VAL A 256 -17.75 13.03 -14.84
C VAL A 256 -17.86 11.50 -14.75
N GLU A 257 -17.21 10.76 -15.65
CA GLU A 257 -17.18 9.29 -15.62
C GLU A 257 -16.49 8.74 -14.37
N HIS A 258 -15.40 9.37 -13.93
CA HIS A 258 -14.71 9.01 -12.69
C HIS A 258 -15.59 9.23 -11.45
N ILE A 259 -16.31 10.36 -11.39
CA ILE A 259 -17.28 10.66 -10.33
C ILE A 259 -18.42 9.64 -10.36
N ASP A 260 -18.99 9.36 -11.54
CA ASP A 260 -20.08 8.40 -11.69
C ASP A 260 -19.66 6.98 -11.22
N THR A 261 -18.47 6.53 -11.62
CA THR A 261 -17.89 5.25 -11.14
C THR A 261 -17.74 5.25 -9.61
N SER A 262 -17.28 6.35 -9.03
CA SER A 262 -17.14 6.51 -7.59
C SER A 262 -18.49 6.48 -6.87
N ILE A 263 -19.52 7.12 -7.43
CA ILE A 263 -20.90 7.11 -6.91
C ILE A 263 -21.47 5.68 -6.93
N HIS A 264 -21.30 4.95 -8.03
CA HIS A 264 -21.74 3.55 -8.13
C HIS A 264 -21.09 2.67 -7.07
N ARG A 265 -19.78 2.80 -6.88
CA ARG A 265 -19.03 2.08 -5.84
C ARG A 265 -19.51 2.44 -4.42
N LEU A 266 -19.68 3.73 -4.13
CA LEU A 266 -20.18 4.18 -2.82
C LEU A 266 -21.60 3.70 -2.55
N THR A 267 -22.45 3.69 -3.58
CA THR A 267 -23.83 3.18 -3.48
C THR A 267 -23.84 1.68 -3.19
N ALA A 268 -22.97 0.89 -3.86
CA ALA A 268 -22.82 -0.54 -3.58
C ALA A 268 -22.35 -0.79 -2.15
N LEU A 269 -21.34 -0.03 -1.69
CA LEU A 269 -20.83 -0.14 -0.31
C LEU A 269 -21.88 0.26 0.72
N SER A 270 -22.66 1.31 0.48
CA SER A 270 -23.76 1.75 1.35
C SER A 270 -24.83 0.68 1.49
N LYS A 271 -25.22 0.03 0.38
CA LYS A 271 -26.15 -1.11 0.40
C LYS A 271 -25.59 -2.29 1.19
N LYS A 272 -24.31 -2.60 1.03
CA LYS A 272 -23.65 -3.66 1.80
C LYS A 272 -23.64 -3.35 3.29
N LEU A 273 -23.31 -2.10 3.67
CA LEU A 273 -23.32 -1.66 5.06
C LEU A 273 -24.73 -1.76 5.67
N ALA A 274 -25.76 -1.34 4.94
CA ALA A 274 -27.15 -1.49 5.38
C ALA A 274 -27.55 -2.96 5.58
N SER A 275 -27.09 -3.86 4.70
CA SER A 275 -27.30 -5.30 4.87
C SER A 275 -26.59 -5.85 6.11
N ILE A 276 -25.36 -5.40 6.40
CA ILE A 276 -24.62 -5.82 7.60
C ILE A 276 -25.34 -5.33 8.86
N ASP A 277 -25.78 -4.07 8.88
CA ASP A 277 -26.52 -3.47 10.00
C ASP A 277 -27.84 -4.21 10.27
N GLN A 278 -28.58 -4.54 9.21
CA GLN A 278 -29.80 -5.36 9.32
C GLN A 278 -29.49 -6.76 9.90
N ASN A 279 -28.44 -7.42 9.41
CA ASN A 279 -28.05 -8.75 9.90
C ASN A 279 -27.65 -8.70 11.39
N MET A 280 -26.87 -7.68 11.80
CA MET A 280 -26.50 -7.47 13.20
C MET A 280 -27.73 -7.16 14.08
N SER A 281 -28.68 -6.38 13.58
CA SER A 281 -29.92 -6.04 14.29
C SER A 281 -30.82 -7.26 14.53
N CYS A 282 -30.71 -8.28 13.69
CA CYS A 282 -31.43 -9.55 13.84
C CYS A 282 -30.65 -10.59 14.65
N ASP A 283 -29.39 -10.35 15.00
CA ASP A 283 -28.58 -11.29 15.77
C ASP A 283 -29.03 -11.33 17.24
N THR A 284 -29.41 -12.52 17.69
CA THR A 284 -29.83 -12.76 19.07
C THR A 284 -28.77 -12.38 20.10
N ALA A 285 -27.48 -12.56 19.81
CA ALA A 285 -26.41 -12.16 20.74
C ALA A 285 -26.35 -10.63 20.93
N TYR A 286 -26.55 -9.90 19.84
CA TYR A 286 -26.62 -8.43 19.84
C TYR A 286 -27.86 -7.93 20.59
N LEU A 287 -29.03 -8.55 20.36
CA LEU A 287 -30.28 -8.18 21.04
C LEU A 287 -30.24 -8.46 22.55
N MET A 288 -29.55 -9.52 22.98
CA MET A 288 -29.41 -9.87 24.40
C MET A 288 -28.47 -8.90 25.13
N THR A 289 -27.36 -8.49 24.49
CA THR A 289 -26.47 -7.45 25.06
C THR A 289 -27.10 -6.06 25.13
N GLY A 290 -28.04 -5.76 24.23
CA GLY A 290 -28.85 -4.53 24.30
C GLY A 290 -29.89 -4.51 25.43
N ARG A 291 -30.32 -5.67 25.94
CA ARG A 291 -31.27 -5.76 27.07
C ARG A 291 -30.61 -5.59 28.45
N ASP A 292 -29.35 -6.00 28.59
CA ASP A 292 -28.60 -5.89 29.85
C ASP A 292 -27.97 -4.50 30.08
N ARG A 293 -27.93 -3.66 29.03
CA ARG A 293 -27.58 -2.24 29.18
C ARG A 293 -28.83 -1.49 29.62
N GLY A 294 -29.02 -1.38 30.94
CA GLY A 294 -29.97 -0.45 31.54
C GLY A 294 -29.85 0.92 30.87
N ARG A 295 -31.01 1.55 30.59
CA ARG A 295 -31.21 2.86 29.95
C ARG A 295 -29.91 3.68 29.89
N PHE A 296 -29.33 3.79 28.70
CA PHE A 296 -28.38 4.88 28.44
C PHE A 296 -29.11 6.19 28.68
N ASP A 297 -28.75 6.92 29.73
CA ASP A 297 -29.11 8.32 29.86
C ASP A 297 -28.45 9.05 28.69
N TYR A 298 -29.24 9.87 28.00
CA TYR A 298 -28.85 10.64 26.82
C TYR A 298 -27.72 11.66 27.10
N ASP A 299 -27.31 11.81 28.35
CA ASP A 299 -26.35 12.81 28.84
C ASP A 299 -24.87 12.38 28.72
N ASP A 300 -24.58 11.12 28.37
CA ASP A 300 -23.21 10.59 28.25
C ASP A 300 -22.57 10.79 26.85
N PHE A 301 -23.29 11.40 25.91
CA PHE A 301 -22.68 11.87 24.67
C PHE A 301 -22.14 13.29 24.87
N ASP A 302 -20.81 13.40 24.96
CA ASP A 302 -20.11 14.67 24.79
C ASP A 302 -20.62 15.33 23.50
N SER A 303 -21.41 16.39 23.69
CA SER A 303 -21.91 17.22 22.59
C SER A 303 -20.73 17.69 21.75
N VAL A 304 -20.79 17.40 20.46
CA VAL A 304 -19.82 17.87 19.47
C VAL A 304 -19.68 19.39 19.65
N PRO A 305 -18.47 19.93 19.93
CA PRO A 305 -18.32 21.37 20.06
C PRO A 305 -18.71 22.02 18.72
N HIS A 306 -19.85 22.68 18.68
CA HIS A 306 -20.20 23.59 17.61
C HIS A 306 -19.27 24.80 17.70
N LYS A 307 -18.08 24.68 17.11
CA LYS A 307 -17.33 25.86 16.69
C LYS A 307 -17.81 26.25 15.30
N TYR A 308 -18.80 27.13 15.30
CA TYR A 308 -18.95 28.12 14.25
C TYR A 308 -17.93 29.23 14.46
N PHE A 309 -17.49 29.79 13.32
CA PHE A 309 -16.49 30.84 13.08
C PHE A 309 -15.04 30.37 12.93
#